data_AF-A0A645DQ10-F1
#
_entry.id   AF-A0A645DQ10-F1
#
_cell.length_a   1.000
_cell.length_b   1.000
_cell.length_c   1.000
_cell.angle_alpha   90.00
_cell.angle_beta   90.00
_cell.angle_gamma   90.00
#
_symmetry.space_group_name_H-M   'P 1'
#
loop_
_entity.id
_entity.type
_entity.pdbx_description
1 polymer ?
#
loop_
_entity_poly.entity_id
_entity_poly.type
_entity_poly.pdbx_seq_one_letter_code
_entity_poly.pdbx_strand_id
1 'polypeptide(L)'
;MTQNAVETQTKNGKKSDKEYSIEWFEKTCIIKYKGKIKDRKVLKFVPFINSLGEAGVSIIAWLSVIVGYLSLMAVMIEYTGKISYIWLVILCIIPFSLFCYGLVLTPYVKYVGITGCKNCHKVYAYEETKNPEIKEVSTEDSYTISITRYWKCKYCGYMDITASPENITARKEKKLKKHIKIKCENCGKTELWLEYKKPDERSEENIFTRIRYYKCEYCGHINLKVEIKSACTESSTWESRGSDPRILN
;
A
#
# COMPACT_ATOMS: atom_id res chain seq x y z
N MET A 1 17.30 -42.21 3.32
CA MET A 1 16.56 -40.97 3.62
C MET A 1 17.58 -39.91 3.97
N THR A 2 18.05 -39.18 2.96
CA THR A 2 19.11 -38.18 3.09
C THR A 2 18.49 -36.84 3.47
N GLN A 3 18.82 -36.35 4.66
CA GLN A 3 18.56 -34.98 5.09
C GLN A 3 19.38 -34.05 4.20
N ASN A 4 18.75 -33.44 3.19
CA ASN A 4 19.40 -32.43 2.37
C ASN A 4 19.44 -31.10 3.13
N ALA A 5 20.65 -30.55 3.20
CA ALA A 5 21.03 -29.39 3.99
C ALA A 5 20.19 -28.13 3.70
N VAL A 6 19.77 -27.48 4.78
CA VAL A 6 19.09 -26.18 4.79
C VAL A 6 20.15 -25.08 4.64
N GLU A 7 20.30 -24.50 3.45
CA GLU A 7 21.12 -23.30 3.28
C GLU A 7 20.33 -22.04 3.68
N THR A 8 20.53 -21.59 4.92
CA THR A 8 20.00 -20.31 5.39
C THR A 8 20.91 -19.19 4.89
N GLN A 9 20.52 -18.50 3.81
CA GLN A 9 21.28 -17.33 3.32
C GLN A 9 20.90 -16.06 4.09
N THR A 10 21.52 -15.82 5.25
CA THR A 10 21.26 -14.62 6.05
C THR A 10 22.06 -13.43 5.52
N LYS A 11 21.41 -12.47 4.83
CA LYS A 11 22.05 -11.21 4.40
C LYS A 11 22.20 -10.27 5.61
N ASN A 12 23.34 -10.37 6.29
CA ASN A 12 23.72 -9.47 7.37
C ASN A 12 24.45 -8.23 6.80
N GLY A 13 23.69 -7.26 6.25
CA GLY A 13 24.25 -5.99 5.77
C GLY A 13 25.04 -5.23 6.84
N LYS A 14 26.34 -4.99 6.63
CA LYS A 14 27.17 -4.10 7.46
C LYS A 14 26.82 -2.64 7.17
N LYS A 15 25.91 -2.05 7.97
CA LYS A 15 25.81 -0.64 8.42
C LYS A 15 24.35 -0.39 8.82
N SER A 16 24.17 0.03 10.08
CA SER A 16 22.97 0.53 10.78
C SER A 16 21.58 0.15 10.23
N ASP A 17 20.81 -0.55 11.06
CA ASP A 17 19.36 -0.81 10.98
C ASP A 17 18.92 -2.03 10.13
N LYS A 18 19.25 -3.22 10.64
CA LYS A 18 18.77 -4.51 10.11
C LYS A 18 17.40 -4.87 10.71
N GLU A 19 16.32 -4.68 9.96
CA GLU A 19 15.10 -5.49 10.11
C GLU A 19 14.61 -5.93 8.72
N TYR A 20 15.45 -6.64 7.97
CA TYR A 20 14.97 -7.47 6.88
C TYR A 20 15.70 -8.82 6.85
N SER A 21 14.97 -9.87 6.49
CA SER A 21 15.52 -11.20 6.26
C SER A 21 15.01 -11.74 4.93
N ILE A 22 15.88 -12.50 4.26
CA ILE A 22 15.55 -13.24 3.04
C ILE A 22 15.84 -14.70 3.37
N GLU A 23 14.80 -15.52 3.34
CA GLU A 23 14.89 -16.96 3.59
C GLU A 23 14.54 -17.69 2.30
N TRP A 24 15.39 -18.65 1.92
CA TRP A 24 15.20 -19.49 0.76
C TRP A 24 14.91 -20.92 1.22
N PHE A 25 13.76 -21.44 0.82
CA PHE A 25 13.36 -22.83 1.07
C PHE A 25 13.01 -23.48 -0.26
N GLU A 26 13.92 -24.31 -0.78
CA GLU A 26 13.81 -24.96 -2.08
C GLU A 26 13.58 -23.96 -3.24
N LYS A 27 12.33 -23.79 -3.66
CA LYS A 27 11.89 -22.86 -4.71
C LYS A 27 11.13 -21.64 -4.18
N THR A 28 10.96 -21.54 -2.87
CA THR A 28 10.23 -20.47 -2.20
C THR A 28 11.21 -19.43 -1.66
N CYS A 29 10.96 -18.17 -2.01
CA CYS A 29 11.63 -17.01 -1.41
C CYS A 29 10.67 -16.36 -0.43
N ILE A 30 11.11 -16.19 0.82
CA ILE A 30 10.38 -15.43 1.84
C ILE A 30 11.20 -14.19 2.17
N ILE A 31 10.63 -13.02 1.91
CA ILE A 31 11.24 -11.73 2.24
C ILE A 31 10.42 -11.13 3.39
N LYS A 32 11.07 -10.87 4.52
CA LYS A 32 10.46 -10.19 5.67
C LYS A 32 11.14 -8.85 5.87
N TYR A 33 10.38 -7.79 6.08
CA TYR A 33 10.91 -6.47 6.41
C TYR A 33 9.88 -5.61 7.15
N LYS A 34 10.34 -4.56 7.84
CA LYS A 34 9.43 -3.55 8.41
C LYS A 34 9.03 -2.51 7.36
N GLY A 35 7.73 -2.26 7.25
CA GLY A 35 7.19 -1.14 6.51
C GLY A 35 7.16 0.15 7.33
N LYS A 36 6.70 1.23 6.71
CA LYS A 36 6.49 2.52 7.40
C LYS A 36 5.06 2.60 7.94
N ILE A 37 4.92 3.26 9.09
CA ILE A 37 3.62 3.70 9.57
C ILE A 37 3.10 4.73 8.55
N LYS A 38 1.94 4.45 7.95
CA LYS A 38 1.35 5.38 6.97
C LYS A 38 0.81 6.58 7.75
N ASP A 39 1.21 7.79 7.36
CA ASP A 39 0.72 9.01 8.00
C ASP A 39 -0.74 9.22 7.61
N ARG A 40 -1.65 8.95 8.54
CA ARG A 40 -3.07 9.12 8.32
C ARG A 40 -3.56 10.49 8.80
N LYS A 41 -2.80 11.56 8.58
CA LYS A 41 -3.17 12.97 8.88
C LYS A 41 -4.60 13.34 8.49
N VAL A 42 -5.09 12.77 7.40
CA VAL A 42 -6.46 12.99 6.93
C VAL A 42 -7.52 12.53 7.95
N LEU A 43 -7.22 11.55 8.80
CA LEU A 43 -8.08 11.14 9.93
C LEU A 43 -8.20 12.21 11.02
N LYS A 44 -7.20 13.08 11.19
CA LYS A 44 -7.29 14.19 12.15
C LYS A 44 -8.22 15.29 11.66
N PHE A 45 -8.53 15.33 10.36
CA PHE A 45 -9.22 16.44 9.71
C PHE A 45 -10.75 16.36 9.78
N VAL A 46 -11.32 15.34 10.42
CA VAL A 46 -12.77 15.28 10.65
C VAL A 46 -13.06 15.51 12.14
N PRO A 47 -13.08 16.78 12.61
CA PRO A 47 -13.24 17.12 14.03
C PRO A 47 -14.57 16.63 14.62
N PHE A 48 -15.57 16.40 13.78
CA PHE A 48 -16.93 16.05 14.19
C PHE A 48 -17.10 14.59 14.61
N ILE A 49 -16.17 13.69 14.25
CA ILE A 49 -16.44 12.26 14.43
C ILE A 49 -16.29 11.80 15.88
N ASN A 50 -15.37 12.39 16.63
CA ASN A 50 -15.20 12.07 18.05
C ASN A 50 -16.44 12.41 18.89
N SER A 51 -17.29 13.32 18.40
CA SER A 51 -18.52 13.76 19.08
C SER A 51 -19.78 13.07 18.55
N LEU A 52 -19.92 12.94 17.23
CA LEU A 52 -21.16 12.47 16.57
C LEU A 52 -21.19 10.96 16.30
N GLY A 53 -20.06 10.27 16.42
CA GLY A 53 -19.94 8.84 16.10
C GLY A 53 -20.12 8.54 14.61
N GLU A 54 -20.02 7.26 14.23
CA GLU A 54 -20.12 6.81 12.84
C GLU A 54 -21.48 7.15 12.21
N ALA A 55 -22.56 6.89 12.96
CA ALA A 55 -23.92 7.16 12.50
C ALA A 55 -24.16 8.65 12.24
N GLY A 56 -23.72 9.54 13.14
CA GLY A 56 -23.92 10.98 12.97
C GLY A 56 -23.15 11.55 11.77
N VAL A 57 -21.91 11.09 11.53
CA VAL A 57 -21.12 11.54 10.38
C VAL A 57 -21.68 10.99 9.08
N SER A 58 -22.18 9.75 9.08
CA SER A 58 -22.89 9.17 7.93
C SER A 58 -24.14 9.99 7.58
N ILE A 59 -24.95 10.33 8.58
CA ILE A 59 -26.15 11.15 8.41
C ILE A 59 -25.79 12.53 7.84
N ILE A 60 -24.76 13.20 8.40
CA ILE A 60 -24.31 14.51 7.91
C ILE A 60 -23.80 14.42 6.45
N ALA A 61 -23.02 13.38 6.13
CA ALA A 61 -22.52 13.17 4.78
C ALA A 61 -23.68 13.03 3.78
N TRP A 62 -24.64 12.13 4.05
CA TRP A 62 -25.80 11.92 3.17
C TRP A 62 -26.71 13.15 3.10
N LEU A 63 -26.98 13.82 4.22
CA LEU A 63 -27.77 15.05 4.23
C LEU A 63 -27.12 16.14 3.40
N SER A 64 -25.80 16.33 3.49
CA SER A 64 -25.09 17.33 2.68
C SER A 64 -25.14 17.04 1.17
N VAL A 65 -25.07 15.76 0.78
CA VAL A 65 -25.26 15.34 -0.63
C VAL A 65 -26.68 15.62 -1.09
N ILE A 66 -27.70 15.23 -0.31
CA ILE A 66 -29.11 15.40 -0.67
C ILE A 66 -29.47 16.89 -0.77
N VAL A 67 -29.13 17.68 0.25
CA VAL A 67 -29.41 19.12 0.29
C VAL A 67 -28.66 19.83 -0.83
N GLY A 68 -27.37 19.55 -1.03
CA GLY A 68 -26.58 20.16 -2.10
C GLY A 68 -27.17 19.85 -3.49
N TYR A 69 -27.59 18.61 -3.73
CA TYR A 69 -28.21 18.20 -4.99
C TYR A 69 -29.59 18.87 -5.20
N LEU A 70 -30.47 18.85 -4.20
CA LEU A 70 -31.79 19.47 -4.30
C LEU A 70 -31.69 20.99 -4.51
N SER A 71 -30.76 21.65 -3.82
CA SER A 71 -30.51 23.08 -4.00
C SER A 71 -29.96 23.39 -5.40
N LEU A 72 -29.07 22.56 -5.96
CA LEU A 72 -28.63 22.70 -7.36
C LEU A 72 -29.81 22.58 -8.33
N MET A 73 -30.66 21.58 -8.15
CA MET A 73 -31.83 21.38 -9.01
C MET A 73 -32.81 22.55 -8.91
N ALA A 74 -33.05 23.09 -7.71
CA ALA A 74 -33.91 24.25 -7.50
C ALA A 74 -33.38 25.49 -8.25
N VAL A 75 -32.07 25.77 -8.15
CA VAL A 75 -31.43 26.90 -8.86
C VAL A 75 -31.55 26.74 -10.38
N MET A 76 -31.46 25.50 -10.90
CA MET A 76 -31.62 25.23 -12.33
C MET A 76 -33.07 25.40 -12.81
N ILE A 77 -34.06 25.05 -11.99
CA ILE A 77 -35.49 25.19 -12.33
C ILE A 77 -35.93 26.65 -12.27
N GLU A 78 -35.47 27.41 -11.27
CA GLU A 78 -35.84 28.81 -11.07
C GLU A 78 -35.03 29.81 -11.92
N TYR A 79 -34.22 29.32 -12.87
CA TYR A 79 -33.48 30.17 -13.80
C TYR A 79 -34.44 30.94 -14.72
N THR A 80 -34.90 32.08 -14.23
CA THR A 80 -35.91 32.94 -14.87
C THR A 80 -35.28 34.06 -15.70
N GLY A 81 -33.97 34.04 -15.93
CA GLY A 81 -33.23 35.05 -16.72
C GLY A 81 -33.16 36.45 -16.08
N LYS A 82 -33.77 36.65 -14.90
CA LYS A 82 -33.79 37.93 -14.16
C LYS A 82 -32.69 38.07 -13.11
N ILE A 83 -31.95 37.00 -12.86
CA ILE A 83 -30.89 36.96 -11.84
C ILE A 83 -29.58 37.42 -12.48
N SER A 84 -28.88 38.37 -11.86
CA SER A 84 -27.55 38.78 -12.31
C SER A 84 -26.59 37.59 -12.30
N TYR A 85 -25.71 37.53 -13.30
CA TYR A 85 -24.73 36.46 -13.47
C TYR A 85 -23.89 36.19 -12.19
N ILE A 86 -23.54 37.24 -11.44
CA ILE A 86 -22.77 37.10 -10.20
C ILE A 86 -23.56 36.33 -9.13
N TRP A 87 -24.86 36.62 -9.00
CA TRP A 87 -25.74 35.93 -8.04
C TRP A 87 -25.98 34.48 -8.45
N LEU A 88 -26.11 34.20 -9.75
CA LEU A 88 -26.21 32.85 -10.27
C LEU A 88 -24.97 32.01 -9.90
N VAL A 89 -23.78 32.57 -10.07
CA VAL A 89 -22.51 31.89 -9.74
C VAL A 89 -22.44 31.57 -8.25
N ILE A 90 -22.79 32.51 -7.37
CA ILE A 90 -22.80 32.28 -5.92
C ILE A 90 -23.82 31.19 -5.54
N LEU A 91 -25.02 31.24 -6.13
CA LEU A 91 -26.09 30.26 -5.90
C LEU A 91 -25.74 28.86 -6.40
N CYS A 92 -24.83 28.72 -7.36
CA CYS A 92 -24.32 27.41 -7.79
C CYS A 92 -23.14 26.92 -6.93
N ILE A 93 -22.24 27.82 -6.53
CA ILE A 93 -21.03 27.45 -5.77
C ILE A 93 -21.38 26.88 -4.39
N ILE A 94 -22.33 27.49 -3.68
CA ILE A 94 -22.65 27.07 -2.29
C ILE A 94 -23.23 25.63 -2.27
N PRO A 95 -24.28 25.30 -3.04
CA PRO A 95 -24.78 23.94 -3.15
C PRO A 95 -23.75 22.94 -3.67
N PHE A 96 -22.96 23.33 -4.68
CA PHE A 96 -21.91 22.48 -5.23
C PHE A 96 -20.82 22.17 -4.19
N SER A 97 -20.45 23.15 -3.36
CA SER A 97 -19.48 22.96 -2.28
C SER A 97 -20.02 22.02 -1.20
N LEU A 98 -21.30 22.15 -0.82
CA LEU A 98 -21.97 21.23 0.11
C LEU A 98 -22.05 19.80 -0.43
N PHE A 99 -22.39 19.65 -1.72
CA PHE A 99 -22.41 18.36 -2.39
C PHE A 99 -21.02 17.71 -2.41
N CYS A 100 -19.99 18.46 -2.81
CA CYS A 100 -18.60 18.00 -2.79
C CYS A 100 -18.14 17.61 -1.38
N TYR A 101 -18.51 18.40 -0.37
CA TYR A 101 -18.20 18.12 1.03
C TYR A 101 -18.78 16.78 1.49
N GLY A 102 -20.04 16.49 1.16
CA GLY A 102 -20.67 15.20 1.47
C GLY A 102 -20.02 14.01 0.78
N LEU A 103 -19.65 14.17 -0.50
CA LEU A 103 -18.91 13.14 -1.24
C LEU A 103 -17.54 12.87 -0.63
N VAL A 104 -16.82 13.92 -0.21
CA VAL A 104 -15.53 13.79 0.48
C VAL A 104 -15.71 13.07 1.81
N LEU A 105 -16.77 13.33 2.58
CA LEU A 105 -17.01 12.71 3.89
C LEU A 105 -17.33 11.21 3.82
N THR A 106 -18.02 10.76 2.77
CA THR A 106 -18.50 9.37 2.62
C THR A 106 -17.42 8.28 2.76
N PRO A 107 -16.25 8.36 2.09
CA PRO A 107 -15.17 7.39 2.28
C PRO A 107 -14.57 7.39 3.70
N TYR A 108 -14.60 8.53 4.41
CA TYR A 108 -14.15 8.55 5.81
C TYR A 108 -15.06 7.76 6.72
N VAL A 109 -16.39 7.77 6.48
CA VAL A 109 -17.37 7.02 7.29
C VAL A 109 -17.06 5.52 7.28
N LYS A 110 -16.81 4.93 6.09
CA LYS A 110 -16.40 3.52 5.98
C LYS A 110 -15.09 3.23 6.71
N TYR A 111 -14.22 4.23 6.82
CA TYR A 111 -12.95 4.13 7.51
C TYR A 111 -13.10 4.22 9.04
N VAL A 112 -14.12 4.92 9.55
CA VAL A 112 -14.46 5.01 10.99
C VAL A 112 -14.64 3.61 11.57
N GLY A 113 -15.54 2.83 10.97
CA GLY A 113 -15.98 1.55 11.51
C GLY A 113 -14.86 0.53 11.66
N ILE A 114 -13.83 0.61 10.80
CA ILE A 114 -12.67 -0.27 10.81
C ILE A 114 -11.68 0.09 11.94
N THR A 115 -11.73 1.32 12.47
CA THR A 115 -10.79 1.84 13.49
C THR A 115 -11.35 1.86 14.92
N GLY A 116 -12.55 1.32 15.12
CA GLY A 116 -13.15 1.15 16.45
C GLY A 116 -12.45 0.06 17.26
N CYS A 117 -12.29 0.28 18.57
CA CYS A 117 -11.71 -0.75 19.44
C CYS A 117 -12.67 -1.92 19.59
N LYS A 118 -12.19 -3.14 19.30
CA LYS A 118 -12.99 -4.37 19.46
C LYS A 118 -13.38 -4.65 20.92
N ASN A 119 -12.65 -4.10 21.89
CA ASN A 119 -12.87 -4.33 23.32
C ASN A 119 -13.75 -3.26 23.98
N CYS A 120 -13.39 -1.97 23.85
CA CYS A 120 -14.15 -0.89 24.51
C CYS A 120 -15.17 -0.19 23.59
N HIS A 121 -15.28 -0.64 22.33
CA HIS A 121 -16.19 -0.13 21.30
C HIS A 121 -16.09 1.38 21.03
N LYS A 122 -15.06 2.05 21.55
CA LYS A 122 -14.79 3.45 21.23
C LYS A 122 -14.32 3.55 19.79
N VAL A 123 -14.93 4.47 19.05
CA VAL A 123 -14.53 4.86 17.69
C VAL A 123 -13.16 5.53 17.71
N TYR A 124 -12.38 5.43 16.62
CA TYR A 124 -11.05 6.05 16.50
C TYR A 124 -10.10 5.76 17.66
N ALA A 125 -10.21 4.54 18.18
CA ALA A 125 -9.48 4.15 19.37
C ALA A 125 -8.11 3.59 19.03
N TYR A 126 -7.96 2.95 17.86
CA TYR A 126 -6.71 2.31 17.48
C TYR A 126 -5.67 3.30 16.93
N GLU A 127 -4.50 3.28 17.54
CA GLU A 127 -3.28 3.94 17.06
C GLU A 127 -2.27 2.87 16.67
N GLU A 128 -1.57 3.08 15.55
CA GLU A 128 -0.53 2.17 15.11
C GLU A 128 0.72 2.38 15.98
N THR A 129 1.16 1.34 16.69
CA THR A 129 2.22 1.46 17.70
C THR A 129 3.56 0.90 17.26
N LYS A 130 3.58 0.10 16.20
CA LYS A 130 4.78 -0.52 15.66
C LYS A 130 4.77 -0.42 14.16
N ASN A 131 5.95 -0.37 13.58
CA ASN A 131 6.12 -0.51 12.14
C ASN A 131 5.47 -1.81 11.66
N PRO A 132 4.67 -1.77 10.57
CA PRO A 132 4.04 -2.95 10.01
C PRO A 132 5.08 -4.01 9.64
N GLU A 133 4.75 -5.27 9.86
CA GLU A 133 5.55 -6.39 9.38
C GLU A 133 5.06 -6.81 8.00
N ILE A 134 5.94 -6.70 7.01
CA ILE A 134 5.64 -7.10 5.65
C ILE A 134 6.34 -8.42 5.39
N LYS A 135 5.58 -9.42 4.94
CA LYS A 135 6.07 -10.72 4.54
C LYS A 135 5.61 -10.99 3.11
N GLU A 136 6.59 -11.13 2.22
CA GLU A 136 6.40 -11.53 0.84
C GLU A 136 6.78 -13.00 0.68
N VAL A 137 5.90 -13.77 0.06
CA VAL A 137 6.12 -15.19 -0.23
C VAL A 137 6.02 -15.38 -1.74
N SER A 138 7.13 -15.76 -2.34
CA SER A 138 7.28 -16.00 -3.77
C SER A 138 7.59 -17.46 -4.03
N THR A 139 6.61 -18.18 -4.55
CA THR A 139 6.74 -19.57 -5.02
C THR A 139 7.06 -19.58 -6.52
N GLU A 140 7.00 -20.74 -7.17
CA GLU A 140 7.18 -20.84 -8.64
C GLU A 140 6.00 -20.20 -9.41
N ASP A 141 4.79 -20.34 -8.87
CA ASP A 141 3.54 -19.97 -9.55
C ASP A 141 2.76 -18.84 -8.89
N SER A 142 3.02 -18.54 -7.62
CA SER A 142 2.31 -17.50 -6.88
C SER A 142 3.27 -16.52 -6.20
N TYR A 143 2.80 -15.28 -6.09
CA TYR A 143 3.46 -14.24 -5.32
C TYR A 143 2.41 -13.57 -4.45
N THR A 144 2.64 -13.61 -3.13
CA THR A 144 1.69 -13.12 -2.14
C THR A 144 2.39 -12.19 -1.18
N ILE A 145 1.71 -11.11 -0.80
CA ILE A 145 2.21 -10.11 0.13
C ILE A 145 1.23 -10.05 1.29
N SER A 146 1.75 -10.18 2.50
CA SER A 146 0.98 -10.07 3.74
C SER A 146 1.56 -8.95 4.59
N ILE A 147 0.67 -8.07 5.08
CA ILE A 147 1.04 -6.95 5.93
C ILE A 147 0.34 -7.12 7.28
N THR A 148 1.14 -7.25 8.33
CA THR A 148 0.67 -7.36 9.72
C THR A 148 0.85 -6.01 10.40
N ARG A 149 -0.26 -5.40 10.83
CA ARG A 149 -0.27 -4.11 11.55
C ARG A 149 -0.61 -4.31 13.02
N TYR A 150 0.01 -3.49 13.87
CA TYR A 150 -0.13 -3.54 15.33
C TYR A 150 -0.85 -2.30 15.85
N TRP A 151 -2.10 -2.49 16.23
CA TRP A 151 -2.98 -1.45 16.70
C TRP A 151 -3.07 -1.50 18.23
N LYS A 152 -3.01 -0.34 18.88
CA LYS A 152 -3.26 -0.20 20.31
C LYS A 152 -4.41 0.77 20.53
N CYS A 153 -5.38 0.37 21.34
CA CYS A 153 -6.43 1.25 21.78
C CYS A 153 -5.88 2.31 22.74
N LYS A 154 -5.99 3.59 22.39
CA LYS A 154 -5.56 4.71 23.24
C LYS A 154 -6.38 4.86 24.52
N TYR A 155 -7.58 4.27 24.59
CA TYR A 155 -8.48 4.40 25.73
C TYR A 155 -8.39 3.26 26.74
N CYS A 156 -8.30 2.01 26.27
CA CYS A 156 -8.28 0.82 27.15
C CYS A 156 -7.00 -0.02 27.03
N GLY A 157 -6.06 0.37 26.15
CA GLY A 157 -4.80 -0.33 25.98
C GLY A 157 -4.87 -1.65 25.20
N TYR A 158 -6.06 -2.10 24.79
CA TYR A 158 -6.24 -3.34 24.02
C TYR A 158 -5.39 -3.34 22.75
N MET A 159 -4.66 -4.44 22.52
CA MET A 159 -3.82 -4.65 21.35
C MET A 159 -4.57 -5.48 20.32
N ASP A 160 -4.64 -5.00 19.08
CA ASP A 160 -5.23 -5.72 17.95
C ASP A 160 -4.17 -5.93 16.87
N ILE A 161 -4.03 -7.16 16.42
CA ILE A 161 -3.06 -7.56 15.41
C ILE A 161 -3.87 -8.01 14.20
N THR A 162 -3.81 -7.23 13.13
CA THR A 162 -4.65 -7.47 11.96
C THR A 162 -3.78 -7.62 10.73
N ALA A 163 -3.97 -8.72 10.01
CA ALA A 163 -3.45 -8.88 8.66
C ALA A 163 -4.34 -8.09 7.71
N SER A 164 -3.81 -7.03 7.11
CA SER A 164 -4.54 -6.17 6.18
C SER A 164 -4.23 -6.59 4.76
N PRO A 165 -5.24 -6.94 3.93
CA PRO A 165 -5.09 -6.86 2.48
C PRO A 165 -5.07 -5.36 2.15
N GLU A 166 -3.88 -4.76 2.08
CA GLU A 166 -3.77 -3.44 1.45
C GLU A 166 -4.08 -3.57 -0.05
N ASN A 167 -4.32 -2.44 -0.73
CA ASN A 167 -4.51 -2.37 -2.18
C ASN A 167 -3.20 -2.66 -2.96
N ILE A 168 -2.47 -3.69 -2.53
CA ILE A 168 -1.28 -4.19 -3.17
C ILE A 168 -1.68 -5.36 -4.05
N THR A 169 -1.58 -5.16 -5.36
CA THR A 169 -1.71 -6.30 -6.28
C THR A 169 -0.35 -6.97 -6.39
N ALA A 170 -0.35 -8.30 -6.37
CA ALA A 170 0.85 -9.12 -6.49
C ALA A 170 0.61 -10.16 -7.58
N ARG A 171 1.54 -10.27 -8.54
CA ARG A 171 1.44 -11.23 -9.64
C ARG A 171 2.80 -11.73 -10.12
N LYS A 172 2.77 -12.84 -10.86
CA LYS A 172 3.92 -13.36 -11.59
C LYS A 172 3.97 -12.80 -13.01
N GLU A 173 5.16 -12.39 -13.43
CA GLU A 173 5.42 -12.00 -14.81
C GLU A 173 6.05 -13.13 -15.64
N LYS A 174 6.09 -12.91 -16.96
CA LYS A 174 6.83 -13.78 -17.88
C LYS A 174 8.34 -13.57 -17.70
N LYS A 175 9.08 -14.67 -17.77
CA LYS A 175 10.54 -14.64 -17.77
C LYS A 175 11.07 -13.87 -18.97
N LEU A 176 12.18 -13.16 -18.80
CA LEU A 176 12.99 -12.71 -19.90
C LEU A 176 13.68 -13.91 -20.56
N LYS A 177 13.63 -13.98 -21.88
CA LYS A 177 14.37 -14.97 -22.68
C LYS A 177 15.82 -14.57 -22.95
N LYS A 178 16.28 -13.45 -22.39
CA LYS A 178 17.59 -12.86 -22.66
C LYS A 178 18.50 -13.01 -21.44
N HIS A 179 19.77 -13.31 -21.68
CA HIS A 179 20.79 -13.28 -20.65
C HIS A 179 21.13 -11.84 -20.25
N ILE A 180 21.35 -11.61 -18.96
CA ILE A 180 21.73 -10.29 -18.45
C ILE A 180 23.06 -10.40 -17.73
N LYS A 181 23.93 -9.41 -17.93
CA LYS A 181 25.24 -9.35 -17.27
C LYS A 181 25.05 -8.89 -15.82
N ILE A 182 25.23 -9.80 -14.86
CA ILE A 182 25.11 -9.52 -13.43
C ILE A 182 26.33 -10.04 -12.67
N LYS A 183 26.76 -9.29 -11.65
CA LYS A 183 27.82 -9.70 -10.74
C LYS A 183 27.22 -10.48 -9.59
N CYS A 184 27.76 -11.67 -9.30
CA CYS A 184 27.39 -12.45 -8.14
C CYS A 184 27.74 -11.72 -6.84
N GLU A 185 26.76 -11.52 -5.96
CA GLU A 185 26.98 -10.98 -4.62
C GLU A 185 27.86 -11.87 -3.74
N ASN A 186 27.83 -13.20 -3.95
CA ASN A 186 28.59 -14.16 -3.15
C ASN A 186 30.03 -14.36 -3.67
N CYS A 187 30.18 -14.82 -4.92
CA CYS A 187 31.50 -15.16 -5.47
C CYS A 187 32.15 -14.04 -6.30
N GLY A 188 31.48 -12.90 -6.50
CA GLY A 188 32.03 -11.75 -7.21
C GLY A 188 32.18 -11.91 -8.74
N LYS A 189 31.93 -13.11 -9.30
CA LYS A 189 32.01 -13.35 -10.75
C LYS A 189 30.90 -12.62 -11.49
N THR A 190 31.23 -12.02 -12.64
CA THR A 190 30.29 -11.26 -13.46
C THR A 190 30.09 -11.95 -14.79
N GLU A 191 28.86 -12.37 -15.09
CA GLU A 191 28.56 -13.13 -16.31
C GLU A 191 27.12 -12.92 -16.79
N LEU A 192 26.78 -13.54 -17.94
CA LEU A 192 25.48 -13.49 -18.59
C LEU A 192 24.53 -14.56 -18.04
N TRP A 193 23.63 -14.19 -17.14
CA TRP A 193 22.82 -15.18 -16.39
C TRP A 193 21.38 -15.20 -16.89
N LEU A 194 20.76 -16.38 -16.87
CA LEU A 194 19.35 -16.58 -17.15
C LEU A 194 18.49 -16.38 -15.89
N GLU A 195 17.25 -15.96 -16.10
CA GLU A 195 16.27 -15.86 -15.02
C GLU A 195 15.89 -17.25 -14.49
N TYR A 196 16.15 -17.43 -13.20
CA TYR A 196 15.89 -18.67 -12.49
C TYR A 196 14.39 -18.98 -12.40
N LYS A 197 13.58 -17.98 -12.03
CA LYS A 197 12.11 -18.10 -11.91
C LYS A 197 11.37 -16.91 -12.48
N LYS A 198 10.06 -17.06 -12.66
CA LYS A 198 9.16 -15.98 -13.09
C LYS A 198 9.34 -14.78 -12.16
N PRO A 199 9.54 -13.55 -12.70
CA PRO A 199 9.66 -12.36 -11.88
C PRO A 199 8.40 -12.10 -11.05
N ASP A 200 8.59 -11.48 -9.90
CA ASP A 200 7.50 -10.99 -9.08
C ASP A 200 7.24 -9.53 -9.41
N GLU A 201 5.97 -9.17 -9.57
CA GLU A 201 5.55 -7.79 -9.73
C GLU A 201 4.52 -7.45 -8.65
N ARG A 202 4.71 -6.30 -8.01
CA ARG A 202 3.70 -5.69 -7.13
C ARG A 202 3.40 -4.27 -7.55
N SER A 203 2.16 -3.85 -7.32
CA SER A 203 1.75 -2.46 -7.48
C SER A 203 1.18 -1.91 -6.19
N GLU A 204 1.66 -0.77 -5.74
CA GLU A 204 1.13 -0.02 -4.60
C GLU A 204 1.10 1.46 -4.97
N GLU A 205 -0.05 2.12 -4.80
CA GLU A 205 -0.18 3.59 -4.95
C GLU A 205 0.47 4.15 -6.24
N ASN A 206 0.22 3.50 -7.38
CA ASN A 206 0.77 3.83 -8.71
C ASN A 206 2.28 3.59 -8.90
N ILE A 207 2.91 2.90 -7.97
CA ILE A 207 4.29 2.46 -8.05
C ILE A 207 4.31 0.96 -8.34
N PHE A 208 4.99 0.58 -9.41
CA PHE A 208 5.22 -0.82 -9.77
C PHE A 208 6.63 -1.21 -9.35
N THR A 209 6.75 -2.29 -8.57
CA THR A 209 8.03 -2.92 -8.25
C THR A 209 8.09 -4.27 -8.93
N ARG A 210 9.23 -4.58 -9.52
CA ARG A 210 9.50 -5.89 -10.08
C ARG A 210 10.78 -6.47 -9.48
N ILE A 211 10.72 -7.72 -9.04
CA ILE A 211 11.86 -8.47 -8.52
C ILE A 211 12.17 -9.60 -9.50
N ARG A 212 13.38 -9.58 -10.05
CA ARG A 212 13.93 -10.61 -10.94
C ARG A 212 14.98 -11.44 -10.20
N TYR A 213 15.08 -12.71 -10.56
CA TYR A 213 15.87 -13.72 -9.86
C TYR A 213 16.88 -14.36 -10.80
N TYR A 214 18.17 -14.27 -10.48
CA TYR A 214 19.26 -14.81 -11.31
C TYR A 214 20.10 -15.79 -10.49
N LYS A 215 20.24 -17.02 -10.97
CA LYS A 215 21.04 -18.05 -10.27
C LYS A 215 22.47 -18.06 -10.81
N CYS A 216 23.44 -18.01 -9.90
CA CYS A 216 24.86 -18.11 -10.25
C CYS A 216 25.19 -19.52 -10.71
N GLU A 217 25.72 -19.65 -11.93
CA GLU A 217 26.17 -20.95 -12.43
C GLU A 217 27.38 -21.49 -11.65
N TYR A 218 28.20 -20.61 -11.08
CA TYR A 218 29.42 -21.00 -10.36
C TYR A 218 29.19 -21.47 -8.92
N CYS A 219 28.37 -20.75 -8.16
CA CYS A 219 28.21 -21.00 -6.73
C CYS A 219 26.75 -21.26 -6.33
N GLY A 220 25.83 -21.34 -7.29
CA GLY A 220 24.41 -21.56 -7.03
C GLY A 220 23.67 -20.40 -6.37
N HIS A 221 24.37 -19.34 -5.94
CA HIS A 221 23.78 -18.21 -5.24
C HIS A 221 22.74 -17.46 -6.09
N ILE A 222 21.60 -17.12 -5.48
CA ILE A 222 20.50 -16.41 -6.16
C ILE A 222 20.64 -14.91 -5.92
N ASN A 223 20.87 -14.18 -7.00
CA ASN A 223 20.95 -12.72 -7.00
C ASN A 223 19.57 -12.14 -7.33
N LEU A 224 19.23 -11.08 -6.60
CA LEU A 224 17.99 -10.33 -6.78
C LEU A 224 18.28 -9.05 -7.55
N LYS A 225 17.41 -8.71 -8.50
CA LYS A 225 17.41 -7.41 -9.16
C LYS A 225 16.04 -6.78 -9.03
N VAL A 226 16.02 -5.58 -8.48
CA VAL A 226 14.81 -4.81 -8.21
C VAL A 226 14.71 -3.68 -9.22
N GLU A 227 13.57 -3.64 -9.91
CA GLU A 227 13.20 -2.66 -10.93
C GLU A 227 11.97 -1.90 -10.44
N ILE A 228 11.95 -0.58 -10.63
CA ILE A 228 10.84 0.28 -10.22
C ILE A 228 10.34 1.08 -11.41
N LYS A 229 9.02 1.26 -11.47
CA LYS A 229 8.35 2.14 -12.43
C LYS A 229 7.29 2.95 -11.71
N SER A 230 7.31 4.26 -11.87
CA SER A 230 6.27 5.16 -11.34
C SER A 230 5.30 5.55 -12.46
N ALA A 231 3.99 5.55 -12.21
CA ALA A 231 3.02 5.95 -13.23
C ALA A 231 2.99 7.47 -13.50
N CYS A 232 3.54 8.28 -12.59
CA CYS A 232 3.51 9.75 -12.67
C CYS A 232 4.68 10.36 -13.46
N THR A 233 5.68 9.57 -13.83
CA THR A 233 6.78 10.02 -14.70
C THR A 233 6.47 9.65 -16.15
N GLU A 234 6.56 10.62 -17.07
CA GLU A 234 6.43 10.41 -18.52
C GLU A 234 7.42 9.37 -19.10
N SER A 235 8.46 9.04 -18.33
CA SER A 235 9.33 7.91 -18.58
C SER A 235 8.60 6.57 -18.36
N SER A 236 8.29 5.89 -19.46
CA SER A 236 7.75 4.52 -19.44
C SER A 236 8.78 3.43 -19.04
N THR A 237 10.01 3.83 -18.70
CA THR A 237 11.16 2.93 -18.50
C THR A 237 11.33 2.48 -17.05
N TRP A 238 11.78 1.22 -16.88
CA TRP A 238 12.06 0.63 -15.57
C TRP A 238 13.43 1.05 -15.07
N GLU A 239 13.51 1.60 -13.88
CA GLU A 239 14.78 1.96 -13.24
C GLU A 239 15.28 0.81 -12.37
N SER A 240 16.51 0.35 -12.60
CA SER A 240 17.13 -0.66 -11.73
C SER A 240 17.70 0.00 -10.49
N ARG A 241 17.28 -0.44 -9.30
CA ARG A 241 17.78 0.11 -8.03
C ARG A 241 18.71 -0.83 -7.26
N GLY A 242 19.13 -1.95 -7.85
CA GLY A 242 20.03 -2.93 -7.22
C GLY A 242 19.29 -4.14 -6.68
N SER A 243 19.72 -4.67 -5.53
CA SER A 243 19.23 -5.95 -4.97
C SER A 243 18.41 -5.82 -3.69
N ASP A 244 18.17 -4.61 -3.21
CA ASP A 244 17.35 -4.38 -2.03
C ASP A 244 15.86 -4.34 -2.45
N PRO A 245 15.00 -5.23 -1.93
CA PRO A 245 13.56 -5.20 -2.22
C PRO A 245 12.82 -4.01 -1.56
N ARG A 246 13.50 -3.25 -0.67
CA ARG A 246 12.90 -2.16 0.12
C ARG A 246 12.89 -0.79 -0.55
N ILE A 247 13.33 -0.63 -1.81
CA ILE A 247 13.76 0.68 -2.36
C ILE A 247 12.58 1.60 -2.75
N LEU A 248 11.46 1.46 -2.07
CA LEU A 248 10.27 2.29 -2.18
C LEU A 248 9.73 2.78 -0.83
N ASN A 249 10.31 2.35 0.29
CA ASN A 249 9.91 2.84 1.60
C ASN A 249 10.65 4.11 1.99
#